data_AF-A0A1H5XRS4-F1
#
_entry.id   AF-A0A1H5XRS4-F1
#
_cell.length_a   1.000
_cell.length_b   1.000
_cell.length_c   1.000
_cell.angle_alpha   90.00
_cell.angle_beta   90.00
_cell.angle_gamma   90.00
#
_symmetry.space_group_name_H-M   'P 1'
#
loop_
_entity.id
_entity.type
_entity.pdbx_description
1 polymer ?
#
loop_
_entity_poly.entity_id
_entity_poly.type
_entity_poly.pdbx_seq_one_letter_code
_entity_poly.pdbx_strand_id
1 'polypeptide(L)'
;MARKYGMNNYSTLLTSGISDTDTTVSVGTAPDSLGAGDFYRMQLCRFQTVNGQRVMVKSEFVDVTAISGNDLTIRRYEAGLDPDPWGNDVSIPQTWEADDELQLVVTAETLEGIPDPSGFMPTSGGTLLDGAITEFTETINAAAGATLDRGTGGKQKLTLTANTTLDLTDLAAGQSVSYKVIGGDTWTLGYTGLGHWSNNTTPTLEATHYLEFTHDGDEVVGFDCGGWS
;
A
#
# COMPACT_ATOMS: atom_id res chain seq x y z
N MET A 1 -13.20 -4.51 -11.06
CA MET A 1 -13.34 -3.53 -9.94
C MET A 1 -12.52 -4.11 -8.80
N ALA A 2 -11.45 -3.42 -8.38
CA ALA A 2 -10.66 -3.87 -7.23
C ALA A 2 -11.53 -3.82 -5.97
N ARG A 3 -11.55 -4.90 -5.19
CA ARG A 3 -12.31 -5.01 -3.95
C ARG A 3 -11.37 -4.79 -2.79
N LYS A 4 -11.49 -3.63 -2.14
CA LYS A 4 -10.74 -3.33 -0.92
C LYS A 4 -11.40 -4.05 0.26
N TYR A 5 -10.64 -4.93 0.90
CA TYR A 5 -11.02 -5.54 2.17
C TYR A 5 -10.56 -4.64 3.33
N GLY A 6 -11.29 -4.61 4.44
CA GLY A 6 -11.09 -3.65 5.54
C GLY A 6 -9.87 -3.92 6.43
N MET A 7 -8.79 -4.49 5.87
CA MET A 7 -7.69 -5.05 6.63
C MET A 7 -6.49 -4.10 6.64
N ASN A 8 -6.42 -3.22 7.63
CA ASN A 8 -5.20 -2.46 7.91
C ASN A 8 -4.44 -3.15 9.06
N ASN A 9 -3.14 -3.38 8.89
CA ASN A 9 -2.23 -3.93 9.92
C ASN A 9 -2.62 -5.32 10.46
N TYR A 10 -3.16 -6.19 9.60
CA TYR A 10 -3.44 -7.57 10.02
C TYR A 10 -2.14 -8.34 10.24
N SER A 11 -2.05 -9.00 11.40
CA SER A 11 -1.11 -10.07 11.62
C SER A 11 -1.68 -11.18 12.50
N THR A 12 -1.14 -12.37 12.34
CA THR A 12 -1.57 -13.57 13.05
C THR A 12 -0.40 -14.53 13.20
N LEU A 13 -0.50 -15.45 14.15
CA LEU A 13 0.52 -16.49 14.36
C LEU A 13 0.10 -17.79 13.66
N LEU A 14 1.09 -18.52 13.14
CA LEU A 14 0.90 -19.88 12.66
C LEU A 14 0.57 -20.79 13.84
N THR A 15 -0.46 -21.63 13.70
CA THR A 15 -0.82 -22.62 14.73
C THR A 15 -0.06 -23.92 14.61
N SER A 16 0.62 -24.14 13.47
CA SER A 16 1.43 -25.33 13.18
C SER A 16 2.54 -24.99 12.20
N GLY A 17 3.62 -25.77 12.23
CA GLY A 17 4.65 -25.67 11.20
C GLY A 17 4.15 -26.08 9.82
N ILE A 18 4.77 -25.54 8.78
CA ILE A 18 4.48 -25.82 7.37
C ILE A 18 5.79 -26.07 6.61
N SER A 19 5.79 -27.05 5.69
CA SER A 19 6.91 -27.35 4.79
C SER A 19 7.04 -26.32 3.67
N ASP A 20 8.11 -26.39 2.88
CA ASP A 20 8.31 -25.58 1.67
C ASP A 20 7.41 -25.99 0.49
N THR A 21 6.72 -27.12 0.60
CA THR A 21 5.77 -27.62 -0.42
C THR A 21 4.31 -27.45 -0.03
N ASP A 22 4.04 -27.02 1.21
CA ASP A 22 2.67 -26.91 1.72
C ASP A 22 1.94 -25.73 1.06
N THR A 23 0.73 -26.00 0.61
CA THR A 23 -0.20 -25.03 -0.01
C THR A 23 -1.29 -24.56 0.93
N THR A 24 -1.22 -24.96 2.19
CA THR A 24 -2.19 -24.57 3.24
C THR A 24 -1.46 -24.14 4.49
N VAL A 25 -1.95 -23.10 5.14
CA VAL A 25 -1.44 -22.63 6.42
C VAL A 25 -2.58 -22.40 7.40
N SER A 26 -2.41 -22.87 8.63
CA SER A 26 -3.38 -22.68 9.72
C SER A 26 -2.93 -21.54 10.63
N VAL A 27 -3.84 -20.63 10.95
CA VAL A 27 -3.54 -19.42 11.73
C VAL A 27 -4.43 -19.27 12.96
N GLY A 28 -4.00 -18.47 13.94
CA GLY A 28 -4.76 -18.27 15.18
C GLY A 28 -6.09 -17.57 14.97
N THR A 29 -6.07 -16.48 14.19
CA THR A 29 -7.24 -15.77 13.70
C THR A 29 -7.08 -15.61 12.21
N ALA A 30 -8.10 -15.95 11.41
CA ALA A 30 -8.10 -15.78 9.97
C ALA A 30 -8.38 -14.33 9.53
N PRO A 31 -7.96 -13.96 8.31
CA PRO A 31 -8.30 -12.67 7.72
C PRO A 31 -9.76 -12.66 7.21
N ASP A 32 -10.24 -11.48 6.80
CA ASP A 32 -11.58 -11.32 6.24
C ASP A 32 -11.75 -12.19 4.98
N SER A 33 -12.93 -12.81 4.81
CA SER A 33 -13.21 -13.72 3.70
C SER A 33 -12.96 -13.06 2.34
N LEU A 34 -12.31 -13.79 1.42
CA LEU A 34 -12.05 -13.36 0.05
C LEU A 34 -13.22 -13.69 -0.89
N GLY A 35 -13.45 -12.80 -1.85
CA GLY A 35 -14.27 -13.05 -3.03
C GLY A 35 -13.54 -13.99 -4.01
N ALA A 36 -14.30 -14.64 -4.89
CA ALA A 36 -13.72 -15.51 -5.91
C ALA A 36 -12.73 -14.74 -6.83
N GLY A 37 -11.52 -15.27 -6.97
CA GLY A 37 -10.44 -14.69 -7.77
C GLY A 37 -9.56 -13.68 -7.02
N ASP A 38 -9.98 -13.21 -5.84
CA ASP A 38 -9.19 -12.28 -5.03
C ASP A 38 -8.10 -13.03 -4.26
N PHE A 39 -7.01 -12.34 -3.93
CA PHE A 39 -5.96 -12.87 -3.05
C PHE A 39 -5.43 -11.80 -2.10
N TYR A 40 -4.95 -12.18 -0.92
CA TYR A 40 -4.11 -11.31 -0.10
C TYR A 40 -2.64 -11.62 -0.34
N ARG A 41 -1.80 -10.60 -0.58
CA ARG A 41 -0.36 -10.81 -0.47
C ARG A 41 0.08 -10.63 0.97
N MET A 42 0.67 -11.69 1.49
CA MET A 42 1.09 -11.78 2.88
C MET A 42 2.58 -12.09 2.97
N GLN A 43 3.20 -11.67 4.06
CA GLN A 43 4.57 -12.00 4.41
C GLN A 43 4.56 -12.98 5.59
N LEU A 44 5.03 -14.19 5.34
CA LEU A 44 5.48 -15.07 6.40
C LEU A 44 6.80 -14.52 6.92
N CYS A 45 6.92 -14.35 8.23
CA CYS A 45 8.07 -13.73 8.84
C CYS A 45 8.38 -14.33 10.22
N ARG A 46 9.68 -14.44 10.50
CA ARG A 46 10.19 -14.81 11.83
C ARG A 46 10.88 -13.63 12.43
N PHE A 47 10.49 -13.30 13.65
CA PHE A 47 11.15 -12.29 14.45
C PHE A 47 11.98 -12.92 15.57
N GLN A 48 13.11 -12.32 15.87
CA GLN A 48 13.91 -12.63 17.05
C GLN A 48 14.16 -11.36 17.85
N THR A 49 14.33 -11.52 19.17
CA THR A 49 14.78 -10.41 20.01
C THR A 49 16.30 -10.37 19.99
N VAL A 50 16.86 -9.34 19.37
CA VAL A 50 18.29 -9.06 19.35
C VAL A 50 18.52 -7.74 20.06
N ASN A 51 19.29 -7.74 21.15
CA ASN A 51 19.55 -6.55 21.98
C ASN A 51 18.28 -5.82 22.46
N GLY A 52 17.21 -6.56 22.74
CA GLY A 52 15.93 -5.98 23.16
C GLY A 52 15.08 -5.40 22.03
N GLN A 53 15.54 -5.48 20.78
CA GLN A 53 14.78 -5.07 19.59
C GLN A 53 14.25 -6.30 18.85
N ARG A 54 13.03 -6.18 18.33
CA ARG A 54 12.39 -7.20 17.51
C ARG A 54 12.88 -7.06 16.08
N VAL A 55 13.66 -8.03 15.61
CA VAL A 55 14.30 -8.02 14.30
C VAL A 55 13.74 -9.16 13.45
N MET A 56 13.33 -8.87 12.22
CA MET A 56 12.94 -9.90 11.26
C MET A 56 14.20 -10.62 10.76
N VAL A 57 14.26 -11.93 10.94
CA VAL A 57 15.43 -12.76 10.59
C VAL A 57 15.18 -13.69 9.42
N LYS A 58 13.91 -13.81 9.00
CA LYS A 58 13.46 -14.67 7.91
C LYS A 58 12.16 -14.15 7.35
N SER A 59 12.01 -14.19 6.02
CA SER A 59 10.76 -13.82 5.34
C SER A 59 10.49 -14.65 4.09
N GLU A 60 9.21 -14.80 3.74
CA GLU A 60 8.70 -15.33 2.48
C GLU A 60 7.39 -14.62 2.14
N PHE A 61 7.14 -14.31 0.87
CA PHE A 61 5.86 -13.79 0.43
C PHE A 61 4.98 -14.92 -0.11
N VAL A 62 3.69 -14.86 0.20
CA VAL A 62 2.68 -15.82 -0.26
C VAL A 62 1.41 -15.09 -0.63
N ASP A 63 0.65 -15.66 -1.58
CA ASP A 63 -0.71 -15.19 -1.86
C ASP A 63 -1.72 -16.11 -1.18
N VAL A 64 -2.55 -15.57 -0.29
CA VAL A 64 -3.71 -16.29 0.24
C VAL A 64 -4.85 -16.18 -0.76
N THR A 65 -5.29 -17.31 -1.32
CA THR A 65 -6.28 -17.37 -2.42
C THR A 65 -7.64 -17.91 -1.99
N ALA A 66 -7.71 -18.57 -0.82
CA ALA A 66 -8.97 -19.01 -0.23
C ALA A 66 -8.84 -19.11 1.30
N ILE A 67 -9.97 -18.93 2.00
CA ILE A 67 -10.06 -18.94 3.45
C ILE A 67 -11.19 -19.88 3.86
N SER A 68 -10.90 -20.87 4.69
CA SER A 68 -11.86 -21.83 5.24
C SER A 68 -11.68 -21.95 6.74
N GLY A 69 -12.46 -21.17 7.51
CA GLY A 69 -12.23 -21.04 8.94
C GLY A 69 -10.86 -20.41 9.18
N ASN A 70 -10.00 -21.12 9.92
CA ASN A 70 -8.63 -20.69 10.23
C ASN A 70 -7.57 -21.23 9.26
N ASP A 71 -7.98 -21.98 8.23
CA ASP A 71 -7.08 -22.54 7.23
C ASP A 71 -7.08 -21.67 5.98
N LEU A 72 -5.89 -21.23 5.57
CA LEU A 72 -5.67 -20.39 4.40
C LEU A 72 -5.03 -21.23 3.30
N THR A 73 -5.61 -21.22 2.11
CA THR A 73 -4.95 -21.76 0.92
C THR A 73 -3.97 -20.73 0.39
N ILE A 74 -2.70 -21.11 0.23
CA ILE A 74 -1.62 -20.24 -0.22
C ILE A 74 -1.06 -20.68 -1.56
N ARG A 75 -0.71 -19.69 -2.39
CA ARG A 75 0.19 -19.84 -3.53
C ARG A 75 1.57 -19.33 -3.12
N ARG A 76 2.59 -20.15 -3.35
CA ARG A 76 4.00 -19.78 -3.16
C ARG A 76 4.64 -19.47 -4.50
N TYR A 77 5.64 -18.60 -4.47
CA TYR A 77 6.38 -18.21 -5.65
C TYR A 77 7.51 -19.19 -5.92
N GLU A 78 7.63 -19.67 -7.17
CA GLU A 78 8.77 -20.52 -7.56
C GLU A 78 9.99 -19.66 -7.91
N ALA A 79 11.16 -20.09 -7.45
CA ALA A 79 12.41 -19.37 -7.69
C ALA A 79 12.68 -19.22 -9.21
N GLY A 80 12.74 -17.97 -9.67
CA GLY A 80 13.10 -17.63 -11.05
C GLY A 80 11.95 -17.62 -12.06
N LEU A 81 10.70 -17.81 -11.63
CA LEU A 81 9.52 -17.76 -12.51
C LEU A 81 8.57 -16.60 -12.24
N ASP A 82 8.70 -15.92 -11.10
CA ASP A 82 7.86 -14.78 -10.74
C ASP A 82 8.78 -13.62 -10.34
N PRO A 83 9.00 -12.63 -11.23
CA PRO A 83 9.73 -11.43 -10.85
C PRO A 83 8.85 -10.63 -9.89
N ASP A 84 9.32 -10.46 -8.66
CA ASP A 84 8.92 -9.33 -7.84
C ASP A 84 8.92 -8.05 -8.73
N PRO A 85 7.83 -7.25 -8.76
CA PRO A 85 7.76 -5.98 -9.49
C PRO A 85 8.91 -5.01 -9.15
N TRP A 86 9.55 -5.18 -7.99
CA TRP A 86 10.68 -4.39 -7.51
C TRP A 86 12.05 -5.04 -7.76
N GLY A 87 12.10 -6.24 -8.34
CA GLY A 87 13.32 -6.92 -8.77
C GLY A 87 14.24 -7.41 -7.65
N ASN A 88 13.76 -7.43 -6.39
CA ASN A 88 14.62 -7.60 -5.22
C ASN A 88 14.24 -8.81 -4.35
N ASP A 89 12.99 -9.29 -4.40
CA ASP A 89 12.51 -10.36 -3.52
C ASP A 89 12.05 -11.60 -4.30
N VAL A 90 13.00 -12.47 -4.65
CA VAL A 90 12.69 -13.85 -4.98
C VAL A 90 12.40 -14.59 -3.67
N SER A 91 11.13 -14.64 -3.24
CA SER A 91 10.79 -15.44 -2.07
C SER A 91 10.81 -16.92 -2.45
N ILE A 92 11.91 -17.59 -2.14
CA ILE A 92 12.01 -19.05 -2.27
C ILE A 92 11.15 -19.68 -1.18
N PRO A 93 10.33 -20.70 -1.48
CA PRO A 93 9.55 -21.41 -0.48
C PRO A 93 10.42 -21.93 0.65
N GLN A 94 9.99 -21.70 1.89
CA GLN A 94 10.73 -22.08 3.09
C GLN A 94 9.84 -22.86 4.06
N THR A 95 10.49 -23.59 4.97
CA THR A 95 9.82 -24.26 6.09
C THR A 95 9.57 -23.28 7.23
N TRP A 96 8.40 -23.32 7.87
CA TRP A 96 8.02 -22.46 8.99
C TRP A 96 7.56 -23.29 10.19
N GLU A 97 7.60 -22.71 11.37
CA GLU A 97 7.23 -23.35 12.63
C GLU A 97 5.95 -22.71 13.18
N ALA A 98 5.31 -23.37 14.16
CA ALA A 98 4.28 -22.72 14.96
C ALA A 98 4.85 -21.46 15.64
N ASP A 99 3.98 -20.48 15.88
CA ASP A 99 4.30 -19.16 16.45
C ASP A 99 5.13 -18.23 15.54
N ASP A 100 5.50 -18.65 14.33
CA ASP A 100 5.93 -17.71 13.28
C ASP A 100 4.75 -16.82 12.86
N GLU A 101 5.04 -15.64 12.30
CA GLU A 101 4.03 -14.62 12.04
C GLU A 101 3.67 -14.54 10.55
N LEU A 102 2.39 -14.34 10.27
CA LEU A 102 1.88 -14.00 8.95
C LEU A 102 1.33 -12.57 9.00
N GLN A 103 1.91 -11.67 8.22
CA GLN A 103 1.56 -10.25 8.17
C GLN A 103 0.97 -9.88 6.81
N LEU A 104 -0.07 -9.04 6.81
CA LEU A 104 -0.63 -8.50 5.58
C LEU A 104 0.29 -7.44 5.00
N VAL A 105 0.61 -7.58 3.71
CA VAL A 105 1.45 -6.64 2.97
C VAL A 105 0.60 -5.85 1.97
N VAL A 106 -0.32 -6.54 1.28
CA VAL A 106 -1.22 -5.93 0.30
C VAL A 106 -2.63 -6.46 0.51
N THR A 107 -3.59 -5.54 0.63
CA THR A 107 -5.02 -5.84 0.68
C THR A 107 -5.51 -6.24 -0.71
N ALA A 108 -6.46 -7.17 -0.80
CA ALA A 108 -6.69 -7.94 -2.01
C ALA A 108 -6.83 -7.18 -3.33
N GLU A 109 -6.27 -7.78 -4.38
CA GLU A 109 -6.40 -7.29 -5.76
C GLU A 109 -6.76 -8.45 -6.70
N THR A 110 -7.92 -8.39 -7.36
CA THR A 110 -8.18 -9.17 -8.57
C THR A 110 -7.64 -8.38 -9.78
N LEU A 111 -6.74 -8.98 -10.56
CA LEU A 111 -6.41 -8.53 -11.92
C LEU A 111 -7.18 -9.30 -12.99
N GLU A 112 -7.88 -10.38 -12.61
CA GLU A 112 -8.65 -11.19 -13.54
C GLU A 112 -9.91 -10.42 -14.01
N GLY A 113 -10.03 -10.22 -15.33
CA GLY A 113 -11.18 -9.56 -15.94
C GLY A 113 -11.19 -8.03 -15.88
N ILE A 114 -10.06 -7.37 -15.58
CA ILE A 114 -9.92 -5.92 -15.81
C ILE A 114 -9.58 -5.71 -17.29
N PRO A 115 -10.46 -5.08 -18.09
CA PRO A 115 -10.11 -4.67 -19.45
C PRO A 115 -8.97 -3.65 -19.35
N ASP A 116 -7.86 -3.84 -20.07
CA ASP A 116 -6.83 -2.81 -20.24
C ASP A 116 -7.23 -1.90 -21.41
N PRO A 117 -7.86 -0.72 -21.16
CA PRO A 117 -8.30 0.16 -22.23
C PRO A 117 -7.12 0.98 -22.78
N SER A 118 -5.96 0.92 -22.12
CA SER A 118 -4.75 1.68 -22.45
C SER A 118 -3.85 0.95 -23.44
N GLY A 119 -3.92 -0.39 -23.47
CA GLY A 119 -3.18 -1.26 -24.40
C GLY A 119 -1.67 -1.28 -24.15
N PHE A 120 -1.22 -0.77 -23.01
CA PHE A 120 0.20 -0.68 -22.67
C PHE A 120 0.73 -1.88 -21.90
N MET A 121 -0.14 -2.82 -21.52
CA MET A 121 0.26 -4.02 -20.78
C MET A 121 0.12 -5.31 -21.60
N PRO A 122 0.99 -6.31 -21.39
CA PRO A 122 0.94 -7.57 -22.12
C PRO A 122 -0.34 -8.36 -21.77
N THR A 123 -1.17 -8.62 -22.78
CA THR A 123 -2.41 -9.40 -22.64
C THR A 123 -2.42 -10.63 -23.55
N SER A 124 -3.18 -11.67 -23.17
CA SER A 124 -3.60 -12.77 -24.04
C SER A 124 -5.12 -12.92 -23.95
N GLY A 125 -5.80 -12.87 -25.09
CA GLY A 125 -7.27 -12.94 -25.12
C GLY A 125 -7.98 -11.78 -24.42
N GLY A 126 -7.31 -10.65 -24.20
CA GLY A 126 -7.84 -9.52 -23.43
C GLY A 126 -7.58 -9.58 -21.93
N THR A 127 -6.84 -10.59 -21.46
CA THR A 127 -6.48 -10.80 -20.06
C THR A 127 -4.99 -10.51 -19.86
N LEU A 128 -4.64 -9.73 -18.84
CA LEU A 128 -3.24 -9.43 -18.49
C LEU A 128 -2.50 -10.71 -18.11
N LEU A 129 -1.30 -10.90 -18.67
CA LEU A 129 -0.52 -12.14 -18.52
C LEU A 129 0.47 -12.12 -17.35
N ASP A 130 0.82 -10.94 -16.85
CA ASP A 130 1.80 -10.80 -15.77
C ASP A 130 1.55 -9.46 -15.05
N GLY A 131 1.12 -9.55 -13.79
CA GLY A 131 0.71 -8.42 -12.96
C GLY A 131 1.87 -7.84 -12.19
N ALA A 132 2.93 -7.41 -12.89
CA ALA A 132 3.94 -6.59 -12.25
C ALA A 132 3.29 -5.25 -11.87
N ILE A 133 3.07 -5.03 -10.56
CA ILE A 133 2.50 -3.80 -10.02
C ILE A 133 3.39 -2.64 -10.44
N THR A 134 2.94 -1.88 -11.43
CA THR A 134 3.49 -0.55 -11.68
C THR A 134 2.72 0.38 -10.77
N GLU A 135 3.42 0.97 -9.80
CA GLU A 135 2.90 2.02 -8.94
C GLU A 135 2.19 3.09 -9.80
N PHE A 136 0.86 3.17 -9.73
CA PHE A 136 0.09 4.07 -10.57
C PHE A 136 0.29 5.51 -10.09
N THR A 137 1.07 6.27 -10.85
CA THR A 137 1.14 7.73 -10.73
C THR A 137 0.01 8.33 -11.56
N GLU A 138 -1.09 8.71 -10.93
CA GLU A 138 -2.14 9.46 -11.62
C GLU A 138 -1.69 10.92 -11.74
N THR A 139 -1.42 11.39 -12.97
CA THR A 139 -1.12 12.80 -13.19
C THR A 139 -2.42 13.58 -13.31
N ILE A 140 -2.85 14.20 -12.21
CA ILE A 140 -3.98 15.13 -12.23
C ILE A 140 -3.43 16.51 -12.59
N ASN A 141 -3.79 17.00 -13.77
CA ASN A 141 -3.57 18.40 -14.11
C ASN A 141 -4.52 19.25 -13.26
N ALA A 142 -4.03 19.85 -12.17
CA ALA A 142 -4.85 20.75 -11.36
C ALA A 142 -5.27 21.97 -12.18
N ALA A 143 -6.57 22.19 -12.29
CA ALA A 143 -7.12 23.54 -12.35
C ALA A 143 -7.37 24.04 -10.91
N ALA A 144 -7.44 25.35 -10.70
CA ALA A 144 -7.79 25.91 -9.41
C ALA A 144 -9.13 25.32 -8.90
N GLY A 145 -9.12 24.74 -7.70
CA GLY A 145 -10.29 24.08 -7.09
C GLY A 145 -10.46 22.60 -7.45
N ALA A 146 -9.44 21.93 -7.99
CA ALA A 146 -9.48 20.48 -8.22
C ALA A 146 -9.59 19.70 -6.89
N THR A 147 -10.64 18.88 -6.79
CA THR A 147 -10.79 17.86 -5.74
C THR A 147 -9.99 16.61 -6.09
N LEU A 148 -9.22 16.08 -5.14
CA LEU A 148 -8.49 14.82 -5.31
C LEU A 148 -9.46 13.64 -5.27
N ASP A 149 -9.30 12.67 -6.17
CA ASP A 149 -10.04 11.41 -6.10
C ASP A 149 -9.37 10.48 -5.08
N ARG A 150 -9.83 10.52 -3.83
CA ARG A 150 -9.26 9.72 -2.73
C ARG A 150 -9.79 8.27 -2.70
N GLY A 151 -10.62 7.87 -3.67
CA GLY A 151 -11.27 6.55 -3.69
C GLY A 151 -10.32 5.39 -4.01
N THR A 152 -9.17 5.66 -4.63
CA THR A 152 -8.30 4.62 -5.21
C THR A 152 -6.98 4.39 -4.48
N GLY A 153 -6.61 5.22 -3.50
CA GLY A 153 -5.35 5.07 -2.75
C GLY A 153 -4.06 5.22 -3.58
N GLY A 154 -4.15 5.71 -4.82
CA GLY A 154 -3.01 5.91 -5.72
C GLY A 154 -2.18 7.17 -5.42
N LYS A 155 -0.92 7.19 -5.86
CA LYS A 155 -0.07 8.38 -5.81
C LYS A 155 -0.55 9.38 -6.86
N GLN A 156 -1.13 10.49 -6.42
CA GLN A 156 -1.58 11.56 -7.31
C GLN A 156 -0.47 12.60 -7.48
N LYS A 157 -0.09 12.87 -8.73
CA LYS A 157 0.84 13.94 -9.10
C LYS A 157 0.05 15.18 -9.45
N LEU A 158 0.22 16.22 -8.65
CA LEU A 158 -0.31 17.55 -8.89
C LEU A 158 0.81 18.45 -9.40
N THR A 159 0.67 19.00 -10.62
CA THR A 159 1.55 20.07 -11.11
C THR A 159 0.81 21.39 -11.03
N LEU A 160 1.34 22.34 -10.25
CA LEU A 160 0.74 23.65 -10.07
C LEU A 160 1.09 24.55 -11.25
N THR A 161 0.09 25.20 -11.82
CA THR A 161 0.24 26.24 -12.88
C THR A 161 -0.24 27.62 -12.43
N ALA A 162 -0.75 27.72 -11.21
CA ALA A 162 -1.20 28.92 -10.53
C ALA A 162 -1.25 28.68 -9.00
N ASN A 163 -1.39 29.75 -8.22
CA ASN A 163 -1.69 29.64 -6.78
C ASN A 163 -2.93 28.76 -6.57
N THR A 164 -2.83 27.80 -5.65
CA THR A 164 -3.84 26.74 -5.47
C THR A 164 -4.16 26.57 -3.99
N THR A 165 -5.40 26.20 -3.65
CA THR A 165 -5.78 25.83 -2.29
C THR A 165 -6.10 24.34 -2.25
N LEU A 166 -5.47 23.61 -1.34
CA LEU A 166 -5.83 22.22 -1.06
C LEU A 166 -7.04 22.19 -0.13
N ASP A 167 -8.03 21.36 -0.46
CA ASP A 167 -9.14 21.07 0.43
C ASP A 167 -8.86 19.78 1.19
N LEU A 168 -8.82 19.87 2.53
CA LEU A 168 -8.56 18.79 3.47
C LEU A 168 -9.80 18.47 4.32
N THR A 169 -10.93 19.12 4.07
CA THR A 169 -12.15 19.00 4.90
C THR A 169 -12.80 17.62 4.87
N ASP A 170 -12.46 16.81 3.88
CA ASP A 170 -12.92 15.44 3.69
C ASP A 170 -12.00 14.38 4.32
N LEU A 171 -10.86 14.79 4.91
CA LEU A 171 -9.95 13.87 5.58
C LEU A 171 -10.62 13.39 6.88
N ALA A 172 -10.97 12.11 6.98
CA ALA A 172 -11.62 11.56 8.16
C ALA A 172 -10.60 11.21 9.26
N ALA A 173 -11.03 11.15 10.52
CA ALA A 173 -10.20 10.75 11.66
C ALA A 173 -9.40 9.46 11.39
N GLY A 174 -8.09 9.51 11.63
CA GLY A 174 -7.15 8.42 11.40
C GLY A 174 -6.68 8.28 9.93
N GLN A 175 -7.09 9.16 9.03
CA GLN A 175 -6.59 9.19 7.64
C GLN A 175 -5.40 10.15 7.48
N SER A 176 -4.55 9.81 6.52
CA SER A 176 -3.40 10.63 6.13
C SER A 176 -3.31 10.75 4.61
N VAL A 177 -2.72 11.86 4.14
CA VAL A 177 -2.39 12.10 2.74
C VAL A 177 -1.02 12.77 2.65
N SER A 178 -0.20 12.35 1.68
CA SER A 178 1.12 12.92 1.42
C SER A 178 1.16 13.57 0.03
N TYR A 179 1.78 14.74 -0.05
CA TYR A 179 1.92 15.53 -1.28
C TYR A 179 3.40 15.71 -1.61
N LYS A 180 3.73 15.54 -2.90
CA LYS A 180 4.97 16.03 -3.49
C LYS A 180 4.66 17.24 -4.35
N VAL A 181 5.09 18.42 -3.92
CA VAL A 181 4.95 19.66 -4.67
C VAL A 181 6.15 19.82 -5.59
N ILE A 182 5.91 20.17 -6.86
CA ILE A 182 6.93 20.54 -7.83
C ILE A 182 6.59 21.95 -8.35
N GLY A 183 7.56 22.87 -8.30
CA GLY A 183 7.39 24.30 -8.56
C GLY A 183 6.87 25.10 -7.37
N GLY A 184 7.10 24.64 -6.14
CA GLY A 184 6.63 25.30 -4.91
C GLY A 184 7.30 26.65 -4.62
N ASP A 185 8.43 26.93 -5.27
CA ASP A 185 9.10 28.23 -5.27
C ASP A 185 8.44 29.27 -6.19
N THR A 186 7.51 28.84 -7.05
CA THR A 186 6.85 29.68 -8.06
C THR A 186 5.39 30.01 -7.70
N TRP A 187 4.67 29.07 -7.07
CA TRP A 187 3.25 29.18 -6.76
C TRP A 187 2.98 28.95 -5.28
N THR A 188 2.03 29.69 -4.70
CA THR A 188 1.65 29.49 -3.30
C THR A 188 0.55 28.44 -3.14
N LEU A 189 0.59 27.75 -2.00
CA LEU A 189 -0.43 26.79 -1.59
C LEU A 189 -1.20 27.32 -0.37
N GLY A 190 -2.53 27.35 -0.48
CA GLY A 190 -3.44 27.51 0.64
C GLY A 190 -3.97 26.16 1.12
N TYR A 191 -4.57 26.14 2.32
CA TYR A 191 -5.11 24.92 2.92
C TYR A 191 -6.47 25.21 3.57
N THR A 192 -7.51 24.52 3.12
CA THR A 192 -8.85 24.54 3.73
C THR A 192 -9.03 23.29 4.57
N GLY A 193 -9.54 23.44 5.80
CA GLY A 193 -9.71 22.31 6.74
C GLY A 193 -8.45 21.92 7.50
N LEU A 194 -7.31 22.60 7.27
CA LEU A 194 -6.12 22.47 8.11
C LEU A 194 -6.36 23.12 9.47
N GLY A 195 -6.17 22.38 10.55
CA GLY A 195 -6.18 22.92 11.91
C GLY A 195 -4.93 23.73 12.20
N HIS A 196 -3.78 23.05 12.17
CA HIS A 196 -2.48 23.70 12.34
C HIS A 196 -1.34 22.91 11.69
N TRP A 197 -0.17 23.54 11.59
CA TRP A 197 1.09 22.86 11.28
C TRP A 197 1.69 22.33 12.58
N SER A 198 2.29 21.14 12.56
CA SER A 198 2.90 20.50 13.73
C SER A 198 3.96 21.34 14.44
N ASN A 199 4.61 22.26 13.73
CA ASN A 199 5.56 23.24 14.24
C ASN A 199 4.98 24.67 14.37
N ASN A 200 3.66 24.82 14.27
CA ASN A 200 2.89 26.07 14.24
C ASN A 200 3.34 27.10 13.19
N THR A 201 4.05 26.66 12.16
CA THR A 201 4.61 27.54 11.14
C THR A 201 4.23 27.01 9.77
N THR A 202 3.63 27.87 8.92
CA THR A 202 3.37 27.48 7.53
C THR A 202 4.70 27.33 6.79
N PRO A 203 4.97 26.18 6.16
CA PRO A 203 6.22 25.94 5.46
C PRO A 203 6.36 26.89 4.27
N THR A 204 7.61 27.33 4.04
CA THR A 204 7.97 28.00 2.79
C THR A 204 8.33 26.91 1.79
N LEU A 205 7.57 26.83 0.70
CA LEU A 205 7.75 25.76 -0.27
C LEU A 205 9.00 25.97 -1.11
N GLU A 206 9.70 24.88 -1.38
CA GLU A 206 10.86 24.83 -2.27
C GLU A 206 10.44 24.35 -3.67
N ALA A 207 11.36 24.40 -4.63
CA ALA A 207 11.14 23.89 -5.99
C ALA A 207 10.62 22.44 -6.00
N THR A 208 11.10 21.59 -5.08
CA THR A 208 10.47 20.31 -4.75
C THR A 208 10.29 20.24 -3.24
N HIS A 209 9.08 19.94 -2.77
CA HIS A 209 8.77 19.98 -1.35
C HIS A 209 7.76 18.89 -0.97
N TYR A 210 7.94 18.24 0.17
CA TYR A 210 7.01 17.21 0.66
C TYR A 210 6.20 17.72 1.84
N LEU A 211 4.89 17.47 1.79
CA LEU A 211 3.95 17.79 2.84
C LEU A 211 3.16 16.54 3.20
N GLU A 212 2.82 16.38 4.47
CA GLU A 212 1.88 15.35 4.93
C GLU A 212 0.78 15.99 5.76
N PHE A 213 -0.45 15.49 5.62
CA PHE A 213 -1.59 15.90 6.42
C PHE A 213 -2.24 14.68 7.03
N THR A 214 -2.45 14.70 8.34
CA THR A 214 -3.06 13.61 9.10
C THR A 214 -4.18 14.15 9.95
N HIS A 215 -5.35 13.50 9.92
CA HIS A 215 -6.43 13.81 10.86
C HIS A 215 -6.22 12.99 12.13
N ASP A 216 -5.84 13.64 13.23
CA ASP A 216 -5.44 12.96 14.48
C ASP A 216 -6.61 12.40 15.30
N GLY A 217 -7.82 12.87 15.00
CA GLY A 217 -9.07 12.48 15.65
C GLY A 217 -9.94 13.69 15.97
N ASP A 218 -9.30 14.84 16.17
CA ASP A 218 -9.94 16.11 16.48
C ASP A 218 -9.82 17.10 15.32
N GLU A 219 -8.65 17.17 14.67
CA GLU A 219 -8.43 18.05 13.53
C GLU A 219 -7.37 17.51 12.56
N VAL A 220 -7.19 18.20 11.43
CA VAL A 220 -6.12 17.92 10.47
C VAL A 220 -4.85 18.65 10.89
N VAL A 221 -3.76 17.90 11.09
CA VAL A 221 -2.43 18.40 11.39
C VAL A 221 -1.52 18.27 10.17
N GLY A 222 -0.86 19.37 9.79
CA GLY A 222 0.09 19.41 8.69
C GLY A 222 1.53 19.20 9.14
N PHE A 223 2.32 18.49 8.35
CA PHE A 223 3.74 18.23 8.57
C PHE A 223 4.55 18.75 7.38
N ASP A 224 5.54 19.57 7.70
CA ASP A 224 6.59 19.98 6.77
C ASP A 224 7.66 18.89 6.77
N CYS A 225 7.74 18.13 5.68
CA CYS A 225 8.70 17.05 5.50
C CYS A 225 9.99 17.53 4.79
N GLY A 226 10.07 18.81 4.45
CA GLY A 226 11.21 19.46 3.81
C GLY A 226 11.24 19.34 2.29
N GLY A 227 12.11 20.16 1.69
CA GLY A 227 12.47 20.09 0.29
C GLY A 227 13.76 19.30 0.04
N TRP A 228 13.89 18.76 -1.17
CA TRP A 228 15.10 18.09 -1.65
C TRP A 228 15.48 18.69 -3.00
N SER A 229 16.78 18.98 -3.17
CA SER A 229 17.38 19.48 -4.40
C SER A 229 17.69 18.36 -5.39
#